data_AF-A0A170WF07-F1
#
_entry.id   AF-A0A170WF07-F1
#
_cell.length_a   1.000
_cell.length_b   1.000
_cell.length_c   1.000
_cell.angle_alpha   90.00
_cell.angle_beta   90.00
_cell.angle_gamma   90.00
#
_symmetry.space_group_name_H-M   'P 1'
#
loop_
_entity.id
_entity.type
_entity.pdbx_description
1 polymer ?
#
loop_
_entity_poly.entity_id
_entity_poly.type
_entity_poly.pdbx_seq_one_letter_code
_entity_poly.pdbx_strand_id
1 'polypeptide(L)'
;TTGVLEEIGGRQNSNNTASELSGVLHCLMAVASHPYSTHQLTSQQWRTLLQSALAKIIDLAKTGTDEAGDDSRLDEVTMMMAIAVFVLHAPAEVVLAPNLQYPCTNHFRRCIQADDIQTRLKCVQTLRTIFGHTDMSVCTGYIHSLGPRLLDLLHSRP
;
A
#
# COMPACT_ATOMS: atom_id res chain seq x y z
N THR A 1 41.57 5.87 -2.82
CA THR A 1 40.25 6.25 -3.35
C THR A 1 39.23 6.08 -2.24
N THR A 2 39.24 7.00 -1.28
CA THR A 2 38.33 7.02 -0.13
C THR A 2 38.03 8.48 0.11
N GLY A 3 36.96 8.96 -0.51
CA GLY A 3 36.61 10.36 -0.50
C GLY A 3 35.27 10.57 -1.16
N VAL A 4 34.21 10.05 -0.53
CA VAL A 4 32.84 10.58 -0.58
C VAL A 4 32.07 9.98 0.61
N LEU A 5 32.27 10.49 1.84
CA LEU A 5 31.46 10.05 2.99
C LEU A 5 31.10 11.17 3.97
N GLU A 6 31.38 12.44 3.64
CA GLU A 6 30.98 13.58 4.47
C GLU A 6 30.43 14.72 3.62
N GLU A 7 29.26 14.55 3.00
CA GLU A 7 28.51 15.72 2.53
C GLU A 7 27.02 15.45 2.25
N ILE A 8 26.23 15.01 3.25
CA ILE A 8 24.77 15.25 3.20
C ILE A 8 24.26 15.60 4.60
N GLY A 9 24.80 16.69 5.15
CA GLY A 9 24.14 17.47 6.20
C GLY A 9 23.37 18.61 5.53
N GLY A 10 22.04 18.53 5.52
CA GLY A 10 21.18 19.69 5.26
C GLY A 10 20.85 19.97 3.80
N ARG A 11 20.03 19.13 3.18
CA ARG A 11 19.14 19.55 2.09
C ARG A 11 17.94 18.62 2.05
N GLN A 12 16.82 19.05 2.61
CA GLN A 12 15.51 18.48 2.27
C GLN A 12 15.28 18.77 0.78
N ASN A 13 15.73 17.85 -0.06
CA ASN A 13 15.55 17.89 -1.49
C ASN A 13 14.35 16.99 -1.77
N SER A 14 13.21 17.57 -2.15
CA SER A 14 11.97 16.83 -2.48
C SER A 14 12.16 15.74 -3.55
N ASN A 15 13.21 15.84 -4.37
CA ASN A 15 13.57 14.77 -5.31
C ASN A 15 14.23 13.56 -4.65
N ASN A 16 14.91 13.74 -3.51
CA ASN A 16 15.51 12.63 -2.76
C ASN A 16 14.42 11.80 -2.08
N THR A 17 13.41 12.46 -1.51
CA THR A 17 12.31 11.79 -0.81
C THR A 17 11.47 10.92 -1.75
N ALA A 18 11.21 11.35 -2.98
CA ALA A 18 10.51 10.53 -3.98
C ALA A 18 11.30 9.26 -4.37
N SER A 19 12.62 9.40 -4.53
CA SER A 19 13.53 8.28 -4.82
C SER A 19 13.60 7.30 -3.63
N GLU A 20 13.71 7.83 -2.42
CA GLU A 20 13.69 7.06 -1.17
C GLU A 20 12.38 6.28 -1.01
N LEU A 21 11.23 6.92 -1.24
CA LEU A 21 9.91 6.28 -1.17
C LEU A 21 9.79 5.15 -2.19
N SER A 22 10.24 5.36 -3.42
CA SER A 22 10.28 4.29 -4.43
C SER A 22 11.17 3.13 -3.99
N GLY A 23 12.33 3.42 -3.40
CA GLY A 23 13.22 2.41 -2.83
C GLY A 23 12.55 1.60 -1.71
N VAL A 24 11.87 2.27 -0.79
CA VAL A 24 11.13 1.62 0.31
C VAL A 24 10.02 0.73 -0.22
N LEU A 25 9.21 1.22 -1.16
CA LEU A 25 8.13 0.42 -1.77
C LEU A 25 8.69 -0.80 -2.51
N HIS A 26 9.83 -0.64 -3.19
CA HIS A 26 10.51 -1.75 -3.86
C HIS A 26 11.05 -2.78 -2.86
N CYS A 27 11.62 -2.34 -1.75
CA CYS A 27 12.03 -3.22 -0.66
C CYS A 27 10.85 -3.99 -0.06
N LEU A 28 9.72 -3.31 0.19
CA LEU A 28 8.49 -3.96 0.66
C LEU A 28 7.99 -5.00 -0.34
N MET A 29 8.04 -4.69 -1.63
CA MET A 29 7.67 -5.63 -2.69
C MET A 29 8.57 -6.86 -2.66
N ALA A 30 9.90 -6.69 -2.58
CA ALA A 30 10.85 -7.79 -2.52
C ALA A 30 10.63 -8.69 -1.29
N VAL A 31 10.27 -8.11 -0.14
CA VAL A 31 9.91 -8.84 1.08
C VAL A 31 8.57 -9.57 0.90
N ALA A 32 7.55 -8.91 0.35
CA ALA A 32 6.22 -9.49 0.13
C ALA A 32 6.27 -10.67 -0.84
N SER A 33 7.05 -10.57 -1.92
CA SER A 33 7.21 -11.60 -2.94
C SER A 33 8.30 -12.64 -2.62
N HIS A 34 8.89 -12.61 -1.42
CA HIS A 34 10.04 -13.48 -1.12
C HIS A 34 9.63 -14.97 -1.12
N PRO A 35 10.48 -15.89 -1.65
CA PRO A 35 10.18 -17.34 -1.73
C PRO A 35 9.96 -18.05 -0.40
N TYR A 36 10.28 -17.40 0.73
CA TYR A 36 10.01 -17.95 2.06
C TYR A 36 8.51 -18.13 2.34
N SER A 37 7.66 -17.42 1.62
CA SER A 37 6.21 -17.61 1.65
C SER A 37 5.75 -18.99 1.18
N THR A 38 6.51 -19.66 0.32
CA THR A 38 6.14 -20.97 -0.26
C THR A 38 6.99 -22.11 0.27
N HIS A 39 8.05 -21.81 1.02
CA HIS A 39 8.94 -22.81 1.59
C HIS A 39 8.27 -23.57 2.76
N GLN A 40 8.37 -24.90 2.76
CA GLN A 40 7.60 -25.78 3.67
C GLN A 40 7.82 -25.47 5.16
N LEU A 41 9.04 -25.12 5.55
CA LEU A 41 9.39 -24.91 6.97
C LEU A 41 9.12 -23.48 7.46
N THR A 42 9.11 -22.50 6.57
CA THR A 42 9.15 -21.07 6.95
C THR A 42 7.93 -20.29 6.47
N SER A 43 7.12 -20.84 5.57
CA SER A 43 5.93 -20.20 5.00
C SER A 43 4.97 -19.65 6.04
N GLN A 44 4.67 -20.43 7.08
CA GLN A 44 3.74 -20.00 8.13
C GLN A 44 4.29 -18.79 8.91
N GLN A 45 5.54 -18.86 9.37
CA GLN A 45 6.18 -17.77 10.10
C GLN A 45 6.35 -16.52 9.24
N TRP A 46 6.73 -16.71 7.96
CA TRP A 46 6.87 -15.63 7.00
C TRP A 46 5.53 -14.94 6.73
N ARG A 47 4.45 -15.70 6.53
CA ARG A 47 3.11 -15.15 6.38
C ARG A 47 2.67 -14.37 7.61
N THR A 48 2.91 -14.87 8.82
CA THR A 48 2.60 -14.13 10.07
C THR A 48 3.38 -12.82 10.17
N LEU A 49 4.65 -12.82 9.75
CA LEU A 49 5.46 -11.60 9.67
C LEU A 49 4.87 -10.60 8.67
N LEU A 50 4.52 -11.05 7.47
CA LEU A 50 3.89 -10.20 6.45
C LEU A 50 2.53 -9.65 6.92
N GLN A 51 1.72 -10.48 7.60
CA GLN A 51 0.45 -10.05 8.20
C GLN A 51 0.67 -8.99 9.28
N SER A 52 1.68 -9.16 10.13
CA SER A 52 2.06 -8.17 11.16
C SER A 52 2.52 -6.85 10.53
N ALA A 53 3.34 -6.92 9.48
CA ALA A 53 3.80 -5.74 8.74
C ALA A 53 2.64 -4.99 8.09
N LEU A 54 1.74 -5.72 7.41
CA LEU A 54 0.55 -5.14 6.79
C LEU A 54 -0.39 -4.52 7.84
N ALA A 55 -0.63 -5.21 8.95
CA ALA A 55 -1.41 -4.67 10.08
C ALA A 55 -0.83 -3.34 10.55
N LYS A 56 0.49 -3.27 10.74
CA LYS A 56 1.16 -2.04 11.17
C LYS A 56 1.01 -0.90 10.17
N ILE A 57 1.13 -1.19 8.86
CA ILE A 57 0.93 -0.18 7.80
C ILE A 57 -0.52 0.33 7.82
N ILE A 58 -1.51 -0.56 7.96
CA ILE A 58 -2.92 -0.19 8.06
C ILE A 58 -3.17 0.70 9.29
N ASP A 59 -2.55 0.37 10.43
CA ASP A 59 -2.70 1.16 11.65
C ASP A 59 -2.05 2.54 11.50
N LEU A 60 -0.85 2.62 10.92
CA LEU A 60 -0.20 3.90 10.59
C LEU A 60 -1.07 4.74 9.64
N ALA A 61 -1.70 4.11 8.64
CA ALA A 61 -2.60 4.78 7.70
C ALA A 61 -3.89 5.30 8.36
N LYS A 62 -4.32 4.72 9.49
CA LYS A 62 -5.45 5.23 10.28
C LYS A 62 -5.01 6.36 11.23
N THR A 63 -3.89 6.20 11.92
CA THR A 63 -3.45 7.19 12.93
C THR A 63 -2.84 8.44 12.30
N GLY A 64 -2.25 8.33 11.11
CA GLY A 64 -1.66 9.45 10.38
C GLY A 64 -2.68 10.47 9.87
N THR A 65 -3.98 10.11 9.83
CA THR A 65 -5.06 11.02 9.43
C THR A 65 -5.60 11.87 10.59
N ASP A 66 -5.43 11.43 11.84
CA ASP A 66 -6.14 12.02 12.99
C ASP A 66 -5.25 12.77 14.01
N GLU A 67 -3.96 12.44 14.16
CA GLU A 67 -3.23 12.78 15.42
C GLU A 67 -1.88 13.51 15.28
N ALA A 68 -1.29 13.67 14.08
CA ALA A 68 0.04 14.29 13.94
C ALA A 68 -0.04 15.73 13.41
N GLY A 69 0.69 16.65 14.06
CA GLY A 69 1.02 17.95 13.49
C GLY A 69 1.77 17.83 12.16
N ASP A 70 1.89 18.94 11.45
CA ASP A 70 2.29 19.08 10.04
C ASP A 70 3.60 18.33 9.65
N ASP A 71 4.51 18.10 10.60
CA ASP A 71 5.86 17.58 10.35
C ASP A 71 5.98 16.03 10.24
N SER A 72 4.94 15.24 10.55
CA SER A 72 5.04 13.77 10.53
C SER A 72 3.78 13.06 9.99
N ARG A 73 3.02 13.73 9.13
CA ARG A 73 1.92 13.07 8.41
C ARG A 73 2.50 12.21 7.31
N LEU A 74 2.37 10.89 7.45
CA LEU A 74 2.62 9.97 6.34
C LEU A 74 1.56 10.23 5.26
N ASP A 75 2.02 10.57 4.07
CA ASP A 75 1.18 10.85 2.90
C ASP A 75 0.20 9.68 2.62
N GLU A 76 -1.08 9.99 2.45
CA GLU A 76 -2.14 9.00 2.25
C GLU A 76 -1.88 8.16 1.00
N VAL A 77 -1.35 8.78 -0.06
CA VAL A 77 -0.96 8.08 -1.29
C VAL A 77 0.15 7.08 -1.00
N THR A 78 1.15 7.46 -0.20
CA THR A 78 2.24 6.57 0.22
C THR A 78 1.71 5.36 1.00
N MET A 79 0.81 5.56 1.96
CA MET A 79 0.19 4.46 2.72
C MET A 79 -0.63 3.53 1.82
N MET A 80 -1.43 4.10 0.91
CA MET A 80 -2.20 3.34 -0.07
C MET A 80 -1.28 2.50 -0.97
N MET A 81 -0.15 3.06 -1.44
CA MET A 81 0.82 2.34 -2.25
C MET A 81 1.49 1.21 -1.47
N ALA A 82 1.83 1.42 -0.20
CA ALA A 82 2.38 0.38 0.65
C ALA A 82 1.40 -0.78 0.82
N ILE A 83 0.11 -0.51 1.09
CA ILE A 83 -0.93 -1.55 1.14
C ILE A 83 -1.07 -2.26 -0.20
N ALA A 84 -1.08 -1.52 -1.31
CA ALA A 84 -1.18 -2.08 -2.66
C ALA A 84 -0.05 -3.07 -2.97
N VAL A 85 1.18 -2.78 -2.53
CA VAL A 85 2.32 -3.69 -2.68
C VAL A 85 2.03 -5.05 -2.06
N PHE A 86 1.47 -5.10 -0.85
CA PHE A 86 1.08 -6.38 -0.23
C PHE A 86 -0.04 -7.06 -1.01
N VAL A 87 -1.08 -6.32 -1.41
CA VAL A 87 -2.22 -6.86 -2.18
C VAL A 87 -1.77 -7.50 -3.50
N LEU A 88 -0.78 -6.92 -4.16
CA LEU A 88 -0.33 -7.35 -5.48
C LEU A 88 0.79 -8.39 -5.46
N HIS A 89 1.55 -8.51 -4.37
CA HIS A 89 2.79 -9.29 -4.36
C HIS A 89 2.90 -10.29 -3.20
N ALA A 90 2.13 -10.13 -2.13
CA ALA A 90 2.10 -11.10 -1.05
C ALA A 90 1.20 -12.30 -1.40
N PRO A 91 1.41 -13.47 -0.77
CA PRO A 91 0.48 -14.58 -0.88
C PRO A 91 -0.94 -14.19 -0.46
N ALA A 92 -1.95 -14.75 -1.13
CA ALA A 92 -3.34 -14.42 -0.89
C ALA A 92 -3.74 -14.60 0.59
N GLU A 93 -3.20 -15.59 1.30
CA GLU A 93 -3.52 -15.86 2.70
C GLU A 93 -3.03 -14.77 3.66
N VAL A 94 -2.09 -13.92 3.23
CA VAL A 94 -1.69 -12.73 4.00
C VAL A 94 -2.79 -11.69 3.93
N VAL A 95 -3.25 -11.37 2.72
CA VAL A 95 -4.15 -10.22 2.46
C VAL A 95 -5.63 -10.57 2.62
N LEU A 96 -5.98 -11.85 2.51
CA LEU A 96 -7.33 -12.38 2.74
C LEU A 96 -7.59 -12.76 4.20
N ALA A 97 -6.61 -12.55 5.10
CA ALA A 97 -6.86 -12.69 6.53
C ALA A 97 -8.03 -11.76 6.93
N PRO A 98 -9.10 -12.26 7.58
CA PRO A 98 -10.32 -11.46 7.80
C PRO A 98 -10.10 -10.13 8.52
N ASN A 99 -9.15 -10.10 9.45
CA ASN A 99 -8.75 -8.91 10.21
C ASN A 99 -7.94 -7.90 9.40
N LEU A 100 -7.46 -8.25 8.20
CA LEU A 100 -6.67 -7.39 7.30
C LEU A 100 -7.43 -7.04 6.03
N GLN A 101 -8.17 -7.99 5.46
CA GLN A 101 -8.90 -7.81 4.21
C GLN A 101 -9.86 -6.61 4.29
N TYR A 102 -10.73 -6.58 5.29
CA TYR A 102 -11.69 -5.48 5.42
C TYR A 102 -11.01 -4.12 5.62
N PRO A 103 -10.03 -3.95 6.54
CA PRO A 103 -9.30 -2.70 6.65
C PRO A 103 -8.57 -2.26 5.37
N CYS A 104 -7.94 -3.18 4.63
CA CYS A 104 -7.33 -2.88 3.33
C CYS A 104 -8.36 -2.34 2.34
N THR A 105 -9.44 -3.09 2.10
CA THR A 105 -10.52 -2.68 1.20
C THR A 105 -11.15 -1.36 1.63
N ASN A 106 -11.37 -1.17 2.94
CA ASN A 106 -11.92 0.07 3.47
C ASN A 106 -10.96 1.27 3.30
N HIS A 107 -9.65 1.06 3.36
CA HIS A 107 -8.68 2.11 3.07
C HIS A 107 -8.80 2.57 1.61
N PHE A 108 -8.80 1.65 0.65
CA PHE A 108 -9.04 2.02 -0.76
C PHE A 108 -10.41 2.70 -0.96
N ARG A 109 -11.45 2.24 -0.26
CA ARG A 109 -12.77 2.90 -0.29
C ARG A 109 -12.67 4.38 0.12
N ARG A 110 -11.91 4.69 1.17
CA ARG A 110 -11.66 6.07 1.62
C ARG A 110 -10.89 6.85 0.55
N CYS A 111 -9.83 6.28 -0.02
CA CYS A 111 -9.05 6.96 -1.06
C CYS A 111 -9.85 7.28 -2.34
N ILE A 112 -10.81 6.43 -2.73
CA ILE A 112 -11.76 6.72 -3.85
C ILE A 112 -12.64 7.94 -3.53
N GLN A 113 -12.93 8.15 -2.25
CA GLN A 113 -13.81 9.20 -1.74
C GLN A 113 -13.05 10.41 -1.20
N ALA A 114 -11.72 10.43 -1.30
CA ALA A 114 -10.89 11.51 -0.79
C ALA A 114 -11.18 12.82 -1.53
N ASP A 115 -11.09 13.95 -0.83
CA ASP A 115 -11.27 15.28 -1.46
C ASP A 115 -10.11 15.61 -2.42
N ASP A 116 -8.91 15.11 -2.10
CA ASP A 116 -7.73 15.29 -2.94
C ASP A 116 -7.81 14.47 -4.25
N ILE A 117 -7.75 15.18 -5.36
CA ILE A 117 -7.81 14.60 -6.70
C ILE A 117 -6.61 13.69 -7.00
N GLN A 118 -5.42 13.99 -6.46
CA GLN A 118 -4.23 13.17 -6.70
C GLN A 118 -4.38 11.80 -6.03
N THR A 119 -4.86 11.80 -4.79
CA THR A 119 -5.18 10.58 -4.03
C THR A 119 -6.21 9.73 -4.76
N ARG A 120 -7.31 10.34 -5.21
CA ARG A 120 -8.33 9.65 -6.02
C ARG A 120 -7.77 9.07 -7.31
N LEU A 121 -7.06 9.88 -8.10
CA LEU A 121 -6.50 9.46 -9.39
C LEU A 121 -5.56 8.27 -9.20
N LYS A 122 -4.67 8.35 -8.22
CA LYS A 122 -3.73 7.28 -7.91
C LYS A 122 -4.46 6.03 -7.42
N CYS A 123 -5.50 6.18 -6.60
CA CYS A 123 -6.33 5.09 -6.15
C CYS A 123 -6.98 4.35 -7.32
N VAL A 124 -7.58 5.07 -8.28
CA VAL A 124 -8.18 4.48 -9.49
C VAL A 124 -7.14 3.72 -10.32
N GLN A 125 -5.95 4.29 -10.52
CA GLN A 125 -4.86 3.63 -11.24
C GLN A 125 -4.43 2.32 -10.56
N THR A 126 -4.33 2.34 -9.23
CA THR A 126 -3.96 1.16 -8.43
C THR A 126 -5.07 0.12 -8.39
N LEU A 127 -6.34 0.53 -8.35
CA LEU A 127 -7.46 -0.41 -8.42
C LEU A 127 -7.52 -1.11 -9.78
N ARG A 128 -7.17 -0.42 -10.87
CA ARG A 128 -7.02 -1.07 -12.17
C ARG A 128 -6.00 -2.22 -12.13
N THR A 129 -4.86 -2.05 -11.47
CA THR A 129 -3.88 -3.13 -11.35
C THR A 129 -4.36 -4.25 -10.42
N ILE A 130 -5.03 -3.92 -9.31
CA ILE A 130 -5.62 -4.92 -8.40
C ILE A 130 -6.73 -5.72 -9.09
N PHE A 131 -7.60 -5.08 -9.88
CA PHE A 131 -8.67 -5.78 -10.61
C PHE A 131 -8.11 -6.70 -11.70
N GLY A 132 -6.94 -6.37 -12.26
CA GLY A 132 -6.21 -7.22 -13.19
C GLY A 132 -5.29 -8.25 -12.54
N HIS A 133 -5.34 -8.43 -11.21
CA HIS A 133 -4.50 -9.39 -10.50
C HIS A 133 -4.78 -10.83 -10.96
N THR A 134 -3.74 -11.66 -11.05
CA THR A 134 -3.85 -13.03 -11.58
C THR A 134 -4.60 -13.98 -10.64
N ASP A 135 -4.50 -13.76 -9.32
CA ASP A 135 -5.26 -14.49 -8.32
C ASP A 135 -6.67 -13.91 -8.16
N MET A 136 -7.66 -14.67 -8.62
CA MET A 136 -9.07 -14.31 -8.57
C MET A 136 -9.62 -14.21 -7.15
N SER A 137 -9.04 -14.94 -6.18
CA SER A 137 -9.49 -14.88 -4.79
C SER A 137 -9.25 -13.50 -4.16
N VAL A 138 -8.19 -12.81 -4.60
CA VAL A 138 -7.86 -11.45 -4.18
C VAL A 138 -8.73 -10.43 -4.91
N CYS A 139 -8.69 -10.39 -6.25
CA CYS A 139 -9.32 -9.30 -7.00
C CYS A 139 -10.85 -9.31 -6.92
N THR A 140 -11.49 -10.49 -6.83
CA THR A 140 -12.96 -10.61 -6.74
C THR A 140 -13.52 -9.83 -5.55
N GLY A 141 -12.87 -9.92 -4.38
CA GLY A 141 -13.28 -9.18 -3.19
C GLY A 141 -13.23 -7.66 -3.38
N TYR A 142 -12.19 -7.16 -4.03
CA TYR A 142 -12.03 -5.73 -4.35
C TYR A 142 -13.01 -5.26 -5.44
N ILE A 143 -13.25 -6.07 -6.47
CA ILE A 143 -14.20 -5.74 -7.54
C ILE A 143 -15.62 -5.60 -6.97
N HIS A 144 -16.07 -6.57 -6.17
CA HIS A 144 -17.42 -6.51 -5.60
C HIS A 144 -17.60 -5.36 -4.62
N SER A 145 -16.59 -5.08 -3.80
CA SER A 145 -16.69 -4.04 -2.77
C SER A 145 -16.48 -2.62 -3.29
N LEU A 146 -15.63 -2.42 -4.30
CA LEU A 146 -15.22 -1.10 -4.78
C LEU A 146 -15.71 -0.78 -6.20
N GLY A 147 -16.06 -1.79 -7.00
CA GLY A 147 -16.53 -1.62 -8.37
C GLY A 147 -17.70 -0.65 -8.51
N PRO A 148 -18.81 -0.82 -7.74
CA PRO A 148 -19.93 0.12 -7.79
C PRO A 148 -19.50 1.56 -7.49
N ARG A 149 -18.66 1.76 -6.47
CA ARG A 149 -18.22 3.09 -6.07
C ARG A 149 -17.29 3.73 -7.08
N LEU A 150 -16.44 2.93 -7.72
CA LEU A 150 -15.59 3.38 -8.80
C LEU A 150 -16.43 3.82 -10.01
N LEU A 151 -17.48 3.07 -10.35
CA LEU A 151 -18.40 3.45 -11.40
C LEU A 151 -19.13 4.75 -11.05
N ASP A 152 -19.66 4.89 -9.83
CA ASP A 152 -20.31 6.13 -9.38
C ASP A 152 -19.35 7.31 -9.51
N LEU A 153 -18.10 7.16 -9.09
CA LEU A 153 -17.07 8.21 -9.20
C LEU A 153 -16.83 8.63 -10.66
N LEU A 154 -16.76 7.68 -11.58
CA LEU A 154 -16.51 7.94 -13.00
C LEU A 154 -17.73 8.55 -13.72
N HIS A 155 -18.95 8.23 -13.27
CA HIS A 155 -20.19 8.77 -13.83
C HIS A 155 -20.63 10.10 -13.20
N SER A 156 -20.09 10.43 -12.02
CA SER A 156 -20.26 11.73 -11.38
C SER A 156 -19.56 12.80 -12.24
N ARG A 157 -20.26 13.29 -13.27
CA ARG A 157 -19.84 14.50 -14.00
C ARG A 157 -19.85 15.69 -13.04
N PRO A 158 -18.91 16.64 -13.18
CA PRO A 158 -18.89 17.88 -12.41
C PRO A 158 -20.12 18.75 -12.69
#